data_AF-C0W6U2-F1
#
_entry.id   AF-C0W6U2-F1
#
_cell.length_a   1.000
_cell.length_b   1.000
_cell.length_c   1.000
_cell.angle_alpha   90.00
_cell.angle_beta   90.00
_cell.angle_gamma   90.00
#
_symmetry.space_group_name_H-M   'P 1'
#
loop_
_entity.id
_entity.type
_entity.pdbx_description
1 polymer ?
#
loop_
_entity_poly.entity_id
_entity_poly.type
_entity_poly.pdbx_seq_one_letter_code
_entity_poly.pdbx_strand_id
1 'polypeptide(L)'
;MTLYGIHQQSRTEPMHVPGRGLGQAARTLIGPPDDELSSARARFNALVTSTTTSELTHHLQAFVSQLRARRIPLDYAALADELVRFQQADGAKTVRLTWARQYAGLEHTPTPDNTDSTDSHSTLEH
;
A
#
# COMPACT_ATOMS: atom_id res chain seq x y z
N MET A 1 -4.18 1.67 -18.66
CA MET A 1 -4.08 2.62 -17.53
C MET A 1 -3.56 1.86 -16.32
N THR A 2 -2.51 2.34 -15.65
CA THR A 2 -1.95 1.71 -14.45
C THR A 2 -2.68 2.20 -13.19
N LEU A 3 -2.65 1.40 -12.11
CA LEU A 3 -3.29 1.78 -10.83
C LEU A 3 -2.76 3.12 -10.28
N TYR A 4 -1.45 3.35 -10.38
CA TYR A 4 -0.84 4.61 -9.96
C TYR A 4 -1.34 5.80 -10.78
N GLY A 5 -1.42 5.67 -12.11
CA GLY A 5 -1.91 6.76 -12.97
C GLY A 5 -3.32 7.21 -12.60
N ILE A 6 -4.21 6.25 -12.31
CA ILE A 6 -5.58 6.55 -11.82
C ILE A 6 -5.50 7.29 -10.49
N HIS A 7 -4.68 6.82 -9.55
CA HIS A 7 -4.58 7.40 -8.22
C HIS A 7 -4.04 8.83 -8.23
N GLN A 8 -2.96 9.08 -8.99
CA GLN A 8 -2.29 10.37 -9.08
C GLN A 8 -3.06 11.41 -9.91
N GLN A 9 -3.99 10.97 -10.77
CA GLN A 9 -4.69 11.89 -11.68
C GLN A 9 -5.43 13.00 -10.91
N SER A 10 -5.09 14.24 -11.27
CA SER A 10 -5.62 15.47 -10.65
C SER A 10 -5.27 15.62 -9.16
N ARG A 11 -4.15 15.03 -8.72
CA ARG A 11 -3.57 15.20 -7.38
C ARG A 11 -2.22 15.91 -7.46
N THR A 12 -2.03 16.87 -6.57
CA THR A 12 -0.78 17.63 -6.43
C THR A 12 0.17 16.97 -5.45
N GLU A 13 -0.37 16.31 -4.44
CA GLU A 13 0.37 15.50 -3.48
C GLU A 13 0.72 14.11 -4.06
N PRO A 14 1.83 13.49 -3.64
CA PRO A 14 2.22 12.17 -4.12
C PRO A 14 1.30 11.09 -3.57
N MET A 15 0.70 10.29 -4.46
CA MET A 15 -0.11 9.12 -4.10
C MET A 15 0.72 7.84 -3.99
N HIS A 16 1.99 7.90 -4.40
CA HIS A 16 2.99 6.88 -4.07
C HIS A 16 3.80 7.35 -2.85
N VAL A 17 3.78 6.57 -1.77
CA VAL A 17 4.59 6.82 -0.58
C VAL A 17 5.18 5.48 -0.11
N PRO A 18 6.52 5.32 -0.12
CA PRO A 18 7.17 4.12 0.40
C PRO A 18 6.76 3.79 1.84
N GLY A 19 6.63 2.50 2.13
CA GLY A 19 6.27 2.00 3.46
C GLY A 19 4.78 2.08 3.80
N ARG A 20 3.93 2.65 2.92
CA ARG A 20 2.46 2.67 3.08
C ARG A 20 1.82 1.48 2.37
N GLY A 21 1.92 0.29 2.96
CA GLY A 21 1.42 -0.96 2.37
C GLY A 21 -0.11 -1.01 2.24
N LEU A 22 -0.62 -1.95 1.42
CA LEU A 22 -2.05 -2.08 1.13
C LEU A 22 -2.90 -2.31 2.38
N GLY A 23 -2.43 -3.12 3.33
CA GLY A 23 -3.17 -3.37 4.57
C GLY A 23 -3.26 -2.13 5.47
N GLN A 24 -2.22 -1.31 5.52
CA GLN A 24 -2.24 -0.05 6.27
C GLN A 24 -3.18 0.96 5.61
N ALA A 25 -3.09 1.13 4.29
CA ALA A 25 -3.99 1.99 3.53
C ALA A 25 -5.46 1.54 3.70
N ALA A 26 -5.71 0.22 3.78
CA ALA A 26 -7.02 -0.32 4.08
C ALA A 26 -7.48 0.00 5.50
N ARG A 27 -6.62 -0.11 6.51
CA ARG A 27 -6.97 0.28 7.89
C ARG A 27 -7.34 1.75 7.97
N THR A 28 -6.59 2.64 7.31
CA THR A 28 -6.90 4.07 7.22
C THR A 28 -8.21 4.34 6.48
N LEU A 29 -8.47 3.65 5.37
CA LEU A 29 -9.68 3.84 4.58
C LEU A 29 -10.94 3.31 5.28
N ILE A 30 -10.84 2.14 5.92
CA ILE A 30 -11.96 1.48 6.60
C ILE A 30 -12.32 2.22 7.87
N GLY A 31 -11.33 2.75 8.61
CA GLY A 31 -11.58 3.45 9.86
C GLY A 31 -11.68 2.52 11.07
N PRO A 32 -12.02 3.08 12.24
CA PRO A 32 -12.16 2.32 13.49
C PRO A 32 -13.44 1.46 13.47
N PRO A 33 -13.54 0.42 14.34
CA PRO A 33 -14.71 -0.45 14.37
C PRO A 33 -16.05 0.27 14.62
N ASP A 34 -16.03 1.36 15.38
CA ASP A 34 -17.24 2.13 15.73
C ASP A 34 -17.73 3.05 14.60
N ASP A 35 -16.92 3.26 13.56
CA ASP A 35 -17.24 4.11 12.40
C ASP A 35 -16.63 3.52 11.12
N GLU A 36 -16.83 2.20 10.91
CA GLU A 36 -16.22 1.53 9.78
C GLU A 36 -16.96 1.81 8.46
N LEU A 37 -16.20 2.04 7.40
CA LEU A 37 -16.73 2.15 6.05
C LEU A 37 -16.99 0.77 5.46
N SER A 38 -18.21 0.26 5.61
CA SER A 38 -18.59 -1.11 5.19
C SER A 38 -18.28 -1.41 3.72
N SER A 39 -18.39 -0.43 2.82
CA SER A 39 -18.08 -0.59 1.40
C SER A 39 -16.59 -0.81 1.14
N ALA A 40 -15.71 -0.14 1.88
CA ALA A 40 -14.27 -0.36 1.83
C ALA A 40 -13.89 -1.68 2.50
N ARG A 41 -14.54 -2.04 3.61
CA ARG A 41 -14.34 -3.31 4.30
C ARG A 41 -14.68 -4.49 3.40
N ALA A 42 -15.84 -4.44 2.74
CA ALA A 42 -16.25 -5.47 1.77
C ALA A 42 -15.28 -5.57 0.59
N ARG A 43 -14.79 -4.44 0.07
CA ARG A 43 -13.84 -4.44 -1.05
C ARG A 43 -12.47 -5.00 -0.65
N PHE A 44 -11.99 -4.68 0.55
CA PHE A 44 -10.77 -5.26 1.10
C PHE A 44 -10.92 -6.76 1.37
N ASN A 45 -12.08 -7.20 1.87
CA ASN A 45 -12.38 -8.62 2.02
C ASN A 45 -12.33 -9.34 0.66
N ALA A 46 -12.90 -8.74 -0.39
CA ALA A 46 -12.83 -9.32 -1.75
C ALA A 46 -11.38 -9.44 -2.26
N LEU A 47 -10.51 -8.48 -1.95
CA LEU A 47 -9.07 -8.55 -2.28
C LEU A 47 -8.40 -9.76 -1.60
N VAL A 48 -8.61 -9.93 -0.29
CA VAL A 48 -7.99 -11.04 0.45
C VAL A 48 -8.58 -12.41 0.11
N THR A 49 -9.78 -12.48 -0.49
CA THR A 49 -10.38 -13.74 -0.93
C THR A 49 -10.13 -14.05 -2.41
N SER A 50 -9.72 -13.08 -3.23
CA SER A 50 -9.48 -13.24 -4.67
C SER A 50 -8.53 -14.40 -4.94
N THR A 51 -8.90 -15.36 -5.79
CA THR A 51 -8.09 -16.54 -6.09
C THR A 51 -7.38 -16.44 -7.44
N THR A 52 -7.78 -15.47 -8.26
CA THR A 52 -7.18 -15.22 -9.59
C THR A 52 -6.61 -13.81 -9.70
N THR A 53 -5.61 -13.64 -10.57
CA THR A 53 -5.02 -12.33 -10.87
C THR A 53 -6.04 -11.35 -11.47
N SER A 54 -7.02 -11.86 -12.24
CA SER A 54 -8.06 -11.04 -12.86
C SER A 54 -9.01 -10.45 -11.81
N GLU A 55 -9.52 -11.29 -10.91
CA GLU A 55 -10.33 -10.85 -9.75
C GLU A 55 -9.55 -9.85 -8.90
N LEU A 56 -8.31 -10.19 -8.56
CA LEU A 56 -7.46 -9.35 -7.74
C LEU A 56 -7.28 -7.95 -8.36
N THR A 57 -6.97 -7.89 -9.65
CA THR A 57 -6.77 -6.62 -10.38
C THR A 57 -8.07 -5.81 -10.42
N HIS A 58 -9.21 -6.46 -10.68
CA HIS A 58 -10.52 -5.81 -10.69
C HIS A 58 -10.88 -5.23 -9.31
N HIS A 59 -10.62 -5.98 -8.24
CA HIS A 59 -10.85 -5.51 -6.89
C HIS A 59 -9.90 -4.36 -6.52
N LEU A 60 -8.64 -4.43 -6.93
CA LEU A 60 -7.62 -3.39 -6.69
C LEU A 60 -7.98 -2.07 -7.39
N GLN A 61 -8.44 -2.10 -8.64
CA GLN A 61 -8.81 -0.89 -9.37
C GLN A 61 -9.90 -0.09 -8.65
N ALA A 62 -10.94 -0.78 -8.21
CA ALA A 62 -12.03 -0.14 -7.47
C ALA A 62 -11.60 0.30 -6.06
N PHE A 63 -10.72 -0.47 -5.41
CA PHE A 63 -10.18 -0.09 -4.11
C PHE A 63 -9.29 1.17 -4.19
N VAL A 64 -8.40 1.24 -5.19
CA VAL A 64 -7.58 2.43 -5.47
C VAL A 64 -8.43 3.65 -5.79
N SER A 65 -9.57 3.47 -6.46
CA SER A 65 -10.53 4.57 -6.66
C SER A 65 -11.09 5.10 -5.33
N GLN A 66 -11.33 4.25 -4.34
CA GLN A 66 -11.76 4.66 -3.00
C GLN A 66 -10.64 5.37 -2.21
N LEU A 67 -9.39 4.88 -2.32
CA LEU A 67 -8.22 5.53 -1.74
C LEU A 67 -8.04 6.95 -2.32
N ARG A 68 -8.15 7.07 -3.65
CA ARG A 68 -8.06 8.35 -4.37
C ARG A 68 -9.10 9.35 -3.90
N ALA A 69 -10.34 8.91 -3.63
CA ALA A 69 -11.39 9.80 -3.16
C ALA A 69 -11.04 10.45 -1.81
N ARG A 70 -10.27 9.74 -0.98
CA ARG A 70 -9.84 10.17 0.36
C ARG A 70 -8.37 10.59 0.46
N ARG A 71 -7.65 10.62 -0.68
CA ARG A 71 -6.24 11.02 -0.77
C ARG A 71 -5.31 10.17 0.12
N ILE A 72 -5.60 8.88 0.22
CA ILE A 72 -4.80 7.94 1.03
C ILE A 72 -3.69 7.38 0.15
N PRO A 73 -2.40 7.66 0.41
CA PRO A 73 -1.31 7.19 -0.42
C PRO A 73 -1.07 5.69 -0.26
N LEU A 74 -0.37 5.10 -1.24
CA LEU A 74 -0.06 3.67 -1.28
C LEU A 74 1.36 3.44 -1.80
N ASP A 75 2.07 2.46 -1.23
CA ASP A 75 3.34 1.98 -1.74
C ASP A 75 3.11 1.08 -2.97
N TYR A 76 3.08 1.73 -4.14
CA TYR A 76 2.96 1.04 -5.43
C TYR A 76 4.14 0.13 -5.79
N ALA A 77 5.33 0.34 -5.23
CA ALA A 77 6.46 -0.55 -5.47
C ALA A 77 6.23 -1.88 -4.72
N ALA A 78 5.90 -1.80 -3.43
CA ALA A 78 5.53 -2.97 -2.63
C ALA A 78 4.31 -3.70 -3.23
N LEU A 79 3.30 -2.97 -3.71
CA LEU A 79 2.14 -3.57 -4.37
C LEU A 79 2.54 -4.34 -5.64
N ALA A 80 3.47 -3.83 -6.44
CA ALA A 80 3.94 -4.53 -7.63
C ALA A 80 4.63 -5.85 -7.27
N ASP A 81 5.48 -5.85 -6.25
CA ASP A 81 6.15 -7.06 -5.75
C ASP A 81 5.13 -8.08 -5.21
N GLU A 82 4.11 -7.62 -4.50
CA GLU A 82 3.00 -8.45 -4.02
C GLU A 82 2.20 -9.07 -5.18
N LEU A 83 1.95 -8.32 -6.26
CA LEU A 83 1.26 -8.82 -7.46
C LEU A 83 2.08 -9.87 -8.22
N VAL A 84 3.40 -9.72 -8.28
CA VAL A 84 4.29 -10.74 -8.85
C VAL A 84 4.30 -11.98 -7.97
N ARG A 85 4.44 -11.80 -6.64
CA ARG A 85 4.42 -12.89 -5.68
C ARG A 85 3.10 -13.65 -5.71
N PHE A 86 1.97 -12.97 -5.85
CA PHE A 86 0.64 -13.59 -5.89
C PHE A 86 0.52 -14.69 -6.96
N GLN A 87 1.26 -14.57 -8.07
CA GLN A 87 1.23 -15.51 -9.19
C GLN A 87 2.08 -16.78 -8.95
N GLN A 88 2.87 -16.82 -7.88
CA GLN A 88 3.71 -17.95 -7.52
C GLN A 88 2.90 -19.02 -6.76
N ALA A 89 3.38 -20.26 -6.77
CA ALA A 89 2.83 -21.31 -5.90
C ALA A 89 2.87 -20.85 -4.42
N ASP A 90 1.75 -20.99 -3.71
CA ASP A 90 1.53 -20.48 -2.33
C ASP A 90 1.71 -18.95 -2.14
N GLY A 91 1.94 -18.21 -3.20
CA GLY A 91 2.18 -16.78 -3.18
C GLY A 91 0.99 -15.98 -2.67
N ALA A 92 -0.22 -16.34 -3.09
CA ALA A 92 -1.46 -15.72 -2.63
C ALA A 92 -1.61 -15.77 -1.10
N LYS A 93 -1.26 -16.90 -0.45
CA LYS A 93 -1.29 -17.05 1.01
C LYS A 93 -0.33 -16.07 1.69
N THR A 94 0.89 -15.96 1.15
CA THR A 94 1.93 -15.06 1.68
C THR A 94 1.53 -13.59 1.57
N VAL A 95 0.99 -13.19 0.42
CA VAL A 95 0.51 -11.82 0.17
C VAL A 95 -0.64 -11.46 1.12
N ARG A 96 -1.65 -12.33 1.24
CA ARG A 96 -2.78 -12.12 2.16
C ARG A 96 -2.34 -11.98 3.61
N LEU A 97 -1.37 -12.80 4.06
CA LEU A 97 -0.82 -12.71 5.41
C LEU A 97 -0.09 -11.38 5.65
N THR A 98 0.64 -10.89 4.63
CA THR A 98 1.31 -9.59 4.67
C THR A 98 0.31 -8.46 4.84
N TRP A 99 -0.76 -8.44 4.02
CA TRP A 99 -1.82 -7.45 4.15
C TRP A 99 -2.57 -7.53 5.48
N ALA A 100 -2.83 -8.74 5.98
CA ALA A 100 -3.50 -8.93 7.28
C ALA A 100 -2.67 -8.36 8.44
N ARG A 101 -1.35 -8.59 8.44
CA ARG A 101 -0.43 -8.03 9.46
C ARG A 101 -0.37 -6.50 9.38
N GLN A 102 -0.21 -5.95 8.18
CA GLN A 102 -0.25 -4.51 7.92
C GLN A 102 -1.58 -3.88 8.41
N TYR A 103 -2.71 -4.54 8.14
CA TYR A 103 -4.04 -4.09 8.57
C TYR A 103 -4.21 -4.12 10.10
N ALA A 104 -3.67 -5.14 10.76
CA ALA A 104 -3.69 -5.27 12.21
C ALA A 104 -2.76 -4.27 12.93
N GLY A 105 -1.92 -3.54 12.19
CA GLY A 105 -0.89 -2.67 12.79
C GLY A 105 0.25 -3.44 13.43
N LEU A 106 0.44 -4.72 13.05
CA LEU A 106 1.60 -5.50 13.46
C LEU A 106 2.77 -5.08 12.57
N GLU A 107 3.67 -4.27 13.12
CA GLU A 107 4.83 -3.68 12.45
C GLU A 107 5.65 -4.74 11.66
N HIS A 108 5.86 -4.47 10.37
CA HIS A 108 7.09 -4.85 9.67
C HIS A 108 7.69 -3.53 9.17
N THR A 109 8.57 -2.95 9.98
CA THR A 109 9.37 -1.78 9.61
C THR A 109 10.74 -2.25 9.13
N PRO A 110 11.02 -2.33 7.82
CA PRO A 110 12.31 -1.91 7.34
C PRO A 110 12.21 -0.39 7.18
N THR A 111 12.54 0.34 8.23
CA THR A 111 12.97 1.73 8.09
C THR A 111 14.14 1.75 7.11
N PRO A 112 14.14 2.56 6.03
CA PRO A 112 15.37 2.85 5.34
C PRO A 112 16.28 3.55 6.36
N ASP A 113 17.31 2.81 6.76
CA ASP A 113 18.45 3.29 7.53
C ASP A 113 19.08 4.42 6.71
N ASN A 114 18.73 5.67 7.04
CA ASN A 114 19.39 6.84 6.48
C ASN A 114 20.70 7.06 7.25
N THR A 115 21.61 6.08 7.18
CA THR A 115 23.02 6.31 7.46
C THR A 115 23.63 6.91 6.20
N ASP A 116 23.38 8.20 5.98
CA ASP A 116 24.36 9.01 5.27
C ASP A 116 25.14 9.80 6.31
N SER A 117 26.12 9.10 6.88
CA SER A 117 27.30 9.75 7.43
C SER A 117 28.10 10.29 6.24
N THR A 118 27.81 11.51 5.81
CA THR A 118 28.79 12.29 5.06
C THR A 118 29.57 13.14 6.07
N ASP A 119 30.59 12.50 6.62
CA ASP A 119 31.81 13.15 7.07
C ASP A 119 32.51 13.75 5.83
N SER A 120 32.69 15.06 5.83
CA SER A 120 33.62 15.86 5.00
C SER A 120 33.20 17.33 5.11
N HIS A 121 34.04 18.35 5.26
CA HIS A 121 35.48 18.50 5.39
C HIS A 121 35.67 20.02 5.58
N SER A 122 36.58 20.43 6.47
CA SER A 122 37.19 21.76 6.65
C SER A 122 36.77 22.92 5.74
N THR A 123 36.50 24.10 6.33
CA THR A 123 37.21 25.36 5.98
C THR A 123 37.00 26.39 7.11
N LEU A 124 38.10 26.72 7.80
CA LEU A 124 38.28 27.98 8.53
C LEU A 124 38.59 29.08 7.51
N GLU A 125 37.89 30.22 7.59
CA GLU A 125 38.26 31.61 7.22
C GLU A 125 36.94 32.41 7.23
N HIS A 126 36.75 33.56 7.88
CA HIS A 126 37.61 34.70 8.26
C HIS A 126 37.23 35.23 9.65
#